data_AF-A0A497RHT2-F1
#
_entry.id   AF-A0A497RHT2-F1
#
_cell.length_a   1.000
_cell.length_b   1.000
_cell.length_c   1.000
_cell.angle_alpha   90.00
_cell.angle_beta   90.00
_cell.angle_gamma   90.00
#
_symmetry.space_group_name_H-M   'P 1'
#
loop_
_entity.id
_entity.type
_entity.pdbx_description
1 polymer ?
#
loop_
_entity_poly.entity_id
_entity_poly.type
_entity_poly.pdbx_seq_one_letter_code
_entity_poly.pdbx_strand_id
1 'polypeptide(L)'
;MKHPCLVQIRDVDYKKLEDVVNRAGRFNVEVSKVKNGVDIYFDDVNDARVFISNVKKIHNFSIKFSTRFAGVRGGRVRVLFVYCLRGQHF
;
A
#
# COMPACT_ATOMS: atom_id res chain seq x y z
N MET A 1 11.55 -10.18 8.20
CA MET A 1 10.43 -9.46 7.56
C MET A 1 10.53 -8.03 8.03
N LYS A 2 10.96 -7.14 7.13
CA LYS A 2 11.16 -5.71 7.39
C LYS A 2 9.79 -5.01 7.41
N HIS A 3 9.00 -5.23 6.36
CA HIS A 3 7.68 -4.61 6.18
C HIS A 3 6.52 -5.60 6.37
N PRO A 4 5.62 -5.42 7.35
CA PRO A 4 4.42 -6.24 7.53
C PRO A 4 3.27 -5.96 6.55
N CYS A 5 3.30 -4.82 5.84
CA CYS A 5 2.23 -4.40 4.95
C CYS A 5 2.74 -3.85 3.61
N LEU A 6 2.03 -4.18 2.54
CA LEU A 6 2.24 -3.70 1.18
C LEU A 6 0.97 -3.01 0.70
N VAL A 7 1.10 -1.76 0.28
CA VAL A 7 0.05 -0.99 -0.40
C VAL A 7 0.44 -0.81 -1.86
N GLN A 8 -0.35 -1.38 -2.76
CA GLN A 8 -0.15 -1.34 -4.20
C GLN A 8 -1.11 -0.32 -4.80
N ILE A 9 -0.59 0.67 -5.49
CA ILE A 9 -1.37 1.67 -6.20
C ILE A 9 -1.30 1.34 -7.69
N ARG A 10 -2.45 1.18 -8.35
CA ARG A 10 -2.57 0.76 -9.76
C ARG A 10 -3.62 1.58 -10.50
N ASP A 11 -3.52 1.59 -11.82
CA ASP A 11 -4.53 2.14 -12.73
C ASP A 11 -4.91 3.59 -12.37
N VAL A 12 -3.90 4.45 -12.23
CA VAL A 12 -4.05 5.87 -11.91
C VAL A 12 -3.13 6.73 -12.76
N ASP A 13 -3.57 7.96 -13.00
CA ASP A 13 -2.76 8.97 -13.68
C ASP A 13 -1.50 9.33 -12.88
N TYR A 14 -0.52 9.88 -13.60
CA TYR A 14 0.78 10.24 -13.04
C TYR A 14 0.69 11.28 -11.92
N LYS A 15 -0.24 12.23 -12.02
CA LYS A 15 -0.43 13.30 -11.02
C LYS A 15 -0.93 12.75 -9.69
N LYS A 16 -1.86 11.80 -9.73
CA LYS A 16 -2.35 11.06 -8.55
C LYS A 16 -1.25 10.21 -7.95
N LEU A 17 -0.44 9.55 -8.77
CA LEU A 17 0.71 8.76 -8.28
C LEU A 17 1.71 9.63 -7.50
N GLU A 18 2.04 10.81 -8.01
CA GLU A 18 2.94 11.73 -7.31
C GLU A 18 2.37 12.19 -5.96
N ASP A 19 1.09 12.60 -5.89
CA ASP A 19 0.46 12.97 -4.62
C ASP A 19 0.44 11.80 -3.63
N VAL A 20 0.14 10.59 -4.10
CA VAL A 20 0.12 9.38 -3.28
C VAL A 20 1.50 9.05 -2.72
N VAL A 21 2.56 9.15 -3.54
CA VAL A 21 3.95 8.94 -3.10
C VAL A 21 4.38 10.03 -2.11
N ASN A 22 4.06 11.30 -2.38
CA ASN A 22 4.37 12.40 -1.47
C ASN A 22 3.70 12.23 -0.10
N ARG A 23 2.46 11.72 -0.07
CA ARG A 23 1.77 11.38 1.19
C ARG A 23 2.40 10.20 1.90
N ALA A 24 2.86 9.20 1.15
CA ALA A 24 3.53 8.03 1.71
C ALA A 24 4.84 8.42 2.42
N GLY A 25 5.54 9.45 1.92
CA GLY A 25 6.77 9.98 2.52
C GLY A 25 6.62 10.57 3.93
N ARG A 26 5.40 10.67 4.47
CA ARG A 26 5.14 11.04 5.88
C ARG A 26 5.27 9.86 6.85
N PHE A 27 5.39 8.65 6.33
CA PHE A 27 5.49 7.42 7.09
C PHE A 27 6.86 6.77 6.85
N ASN A 28 7.24 5.83 7.70
CA ASN A 28 8.42 5.01 7.45
C ASN A 28 8.08 3.92 6.43
N VAL A 29 8.41 4.20 5.17
CA VAL A 29 8.03 3.36 4.02
C VAL A 29 9.18 3.17 3.05
N GLU A 30 9.11 2.07 2.30
CA GLU A 30 9.95 1.82 1.14
C GLU A 30 9.09 1.85 -0.12
N VAL A 31 9.44 2.71 -1.07
CA VAL A 31 8.65 2.94 -2.30
C VAL A 31 9.36 2.31 -3.49
N SER A 32 8.64 1.46 -4.22
CA SER A 32 9.12 0.80 -5.44
C SER A 32 8.22 1.16 -6.61
N LYS A 33 8.79 1.79 -7.65
CA LYS A 33 8.08 2.10 -8.90
C LYS A 33 7.98 0.82 -9.74
N VAL A 34 6.77 0.53 -10.22
CA VAL A 34 6.49 -0.62 -11.08
C VAL A 34 5.79 -0.16 -12.37
N LYS A 35 5.74 -1.02 -13.39
CA LYS A 35 5.23 -0.66 -14.73
C LYS A 35 3.84 0.01 -14.73
N ASN A 36 2.96 -0.39 -13.82
CA ASN A 36 1.58 0.09 -13.77
C ASN A 36 1.23 0.79 -12.44
N GLY A 37 2.20 1.48 -11.83
CA GLY A 37 1.98 2.25 -10.61
C GLY A 37 3.11 2.10 -9.60
N VAL A 38 2.76 1.99 -8.32
CA VAL A 38 3.74 2.03 -7.23
C VAL A 38 3.39 1.01 -6.16
N ASP A 39 4.42 0.37 -5.60
CA ASP A 39 4.35 -0.46 -4.40
C ASP A 39 4.97 0.28 -3.22
N ILE A 40 4.21 0.39 -2.13
CA ILE A 40 4.59 1.10 -0.92
C ILE A 40 4.61 0.07 0.21
N TYR A 41 5.79 -0.24 0.70
CA TYR A 41 5.99 -1.16 1.81
C TYR A 41 6.04 -0.37 3.11
N PHE A 42 5.18 -0.73 4.06
CA PHE A 42 5.07 -0.08 5.36
C PHE A 42 5.67 -0.96 6.45
N ASP A 43 6.44 -0.33 7.35
CA ASP A 43 6.98 -0.97 8.56
C ASP A 43 5.89 -1.20 9.64
N ASP A 44 4.77 -0.46 9.61
CA ASP A 44 3.61 -0.65 10.48
C ASP A 44 2.29 -0.80 9.66
N VAL A 45 1.46 -1.77 10.03
CA VAL A 45 0.14 -2.02 9.43
C VAL A 45 -0.84 -0.88 9.75
N ASN A 46 -0.73 -0.26 10.92
CA ASN A 46 -1.60 0.85 11.33
C ASN A 46 -1.32 2.10 10.51
N ASP A 47 -0.05 2.42 10.25
CA ASP A 47 0.34 3.50 9.36
C ASP A 47 -0.21 3.28 7.95
N ALA A 48 -0.12 2.05 7.43
CA ALA A 48 -0.72 1.71 6.16
C ALA A 48 -2.24 1.95 6.14
N ARG A 49 -2.97 1.63 7.22
CA ARG A 49 -4.42 1.87 7.31
C ARG A 49 -4.77 3.35 7.36
N VAL A 50 -4.00 4.15 8.08
CA VAL A 50 -4.15 5.62 8.12
C VAL A 50 -3.90 6.19 6.74
N PHE A 51 -2.82 5.78 6.08
CA PHE A 51 -2.49 6.16 4.72
C PHE A 51 -3.62 5.81 3.73
N ILE A 52 -4.09 4.56 3.73
CA ILE A 52 -5.18 4.10 2.85
C ILE A 52 -6.45 4.93 3.10
N SER A 53 -6.79 5.19 4.35
CA SER A 53 -7.97 5.98 4.71
C SER A 53 -7.89 7.41 4.17
N ASN A 54 -6.72 8.04 4.25
CA ASN A 54 -6.48 9.37 3.71
C ASN A 54 -6.55 9.40 2.18
N VAL A 55 -5.86 8.46 1.53
CA VAL A 55 -5.79 8.39 0.06
C VAL A 55 -7.16 8.05 -0.54
N LYS A 56 -7.93 7.16 0.10
CA LYS A 56 -9.30 6.82 -0.32
C LYS A 56 -10.23 8.03 -0.32
N LYS A 57 -10.19 8.86 0.74
CA LYS A 57 -11.03 10.06 0.87
C LYS A 57 -10.81 11.08 -0.26
N ILE A 58 -9.60 11.15 -0.79
CA ILE A 58 -9.21 12.18 -1.75
C ILE A 58 -9.43 11.72 -3.20
N HIS A 59 -9.04 10.48 -3.50
CA HIS A 59 -8.92 10.00 -4.89
C HIS A 59 -9.94 8.94 -5.28
N ASN A 60 -10.87 8.60 -4.38
CA ASN A 60 -11.94 7.62 -4.60
C ASN A 60 -11.45 6.27 -5.15
N PHE A 61 -10.44 5.70 -4.50
CA PHE A 61 -9.89 4.39 -4.86
C PHE A 61 -10.84 3.23 -4.48
N SER A 62 -10.91 2.24 -5.36
CA SER A 62 -11.40 0.90 -5.00
C SER A 62 -10.29 0.12 -4.28
N ILE A 63 -10.66 -0.66 -3.24
CA ILE A 63 -9.68 -1.39 -2.40
C ILE A 63 -9.95 -2.88 -2.49
N LYS A 64 -8.92 -3.65 -2.86
CA LYS A 64 -8.87 -5.10 -2.69
C LYS A 64 -7.87 -5.44 -1.60
N PHE A 65 -8.26 -6.27 -0.65
CA PHE A 65 -7.40 -6.76 0.42
C PHE A 65 -7.07 -8.24 0.20
N SER A 66 -5.84 -8.63 0.53
CA SER A 66 -5.39 -10.01 0.55
C SER A 66 -4.24 -10.18 1.55
N THR A 67 -3.89 -11.42 1.86
CA THR A 67 -2.72 -11.76 2.66
C THR A 67 -1.81 -12.70 1.87
N ARG A 68 -0.50 -12.58 2.10
CA ARG A 68 0.50 -13.52 1.58
C ARG A 68 1.26 -14.15 2.73
N PHE A 69 1.62 -15.41 2.60
CA PHE A 69 2.48 -16.08 3.56
C PHE A 69 3.86 -15.41 3.60
N ALA A 70 4.36 -15.09 4.79
CA ALA A 70 5.62 -14.39 5.00
C ALA A 70 6.59 -15.16 5.94
N GLY A 71 6.31 -16.43 6.22
CA GLY A 71 7.13 -17.31 7.04
C GLY A 71 6.50 -17.65 8.39
N VAL A 72 7.23 -18.42 9.20
CA VAL A 72 6.85 -18.82 10.55
C VAL A 72 7.92 -18.34 11.53
N ARG A 73 7.53 -17.75 12.67
CA ARG A 73 8.46 -17.36 13.75
C ARG A 73 7.86 -17.71 15.11
N GLY A 74 8.57 -18.49 15.91
CA GLY A 74 8.10 -18.93 17.23
C GLY A 74 6.77 -19.70 17.17
N GLY A 75 6.61 -20.56 16.16
CA GLY A 75 5.37 -21.35 15.95
C GLY A 75 4.18 -20.55 15.41
N ARG A 76 4.32 -19.23 15.16
CA ARG A 76 3.25 -18.38 14.62
C ARG A 76 3.50 -18.05 13.16
N VAL A 77 2.46 -18.20 12.34
CA VAL A 77 2.48 -17.78 10.92
C VAL A 77 2.53 -16.26 10.86
N ARG A 78 3.50 -15.74 10.11
CA ARG A 78 3.56 -14.32 9.75
C ARG A 78 2.95 -14.16 8.36
N VAL A 79 2.15 -13.12 8.23
CA VAL A 79 1.50 -12.76 6.97
C VAL A 79 1.94 -11.37 6.55
N LEU A 80 2.11 -11.19 5.25
CA LEU A 80 2.19 -9.89 4.61
C LEU A 80 0.77 -9.46 4.27
N PHE A 81 0.35 -8.33 4.84
CA PHE A 81 -0.91 -7.69 4.48
C PHE A 81 -0.74 -6.98 3.13
N VAL A 82 -1.63 -7.22 2.18
CA VAL A 82 -1.54 -6.64 0.84
C VAL A 82 -2.85 -5.93 0.51
N TYR A 83 -2.77 -4.61 0.35
CA TYR A 83 -3.86 -3.76 -0.10
C TYR A 83 -3.58 -3.30 -1.53
N CYS A 84 -4.50 -3.52 -2.45
CA CYS A 84 -4.42 -3.03 -3.81
C CYS A 84 -5.48 -1.95 -4.02
N LEU A 85 -5.04 -0.72 -4.25
CA LEU A 85 -5.85 0.45 -4.50
C LEU A 85 -5.84 0.71 -6.02
N ARG A 86 -7.02 0.68 -6.64
CA ARG A 86 -7.19 0.97 -8.07
C ARG A 86 -8.04 2.21 -8.28
N GLY A 87 -7.57 3.12 -9.13
CA GLY A 87 -8.35 4.28 -9.53
C GLY A 87 -9.66 3.84 -10.17
N GLN A 88 -10.75 4.52 -9.84
CA GLN A 88 -11.97 4.42 -10.65
C GLN A 88 -11.78 5.30 -11.88
N HIS A 89 -11.79 4.68 -13.07
CA HIS A 89 -12.05 5.40 -14.31
C HIS A 89 -13.54 5.73 -14.33
N PHE A 90 -13.87 7.02 -14.28
CA PHE A 90 -15.18 7.53 -14.71
C PHE A 90 -15.06 7.95 -16.17
#